data_AF-A0A1H6VQ95-F1
#
_entry.id   AF-A0A1H6VQ95-F1
#
_cell.length_a   1.000
_cell.length_b   1.000
_cell.length_c   1.000
_cell.angle_alpha   90.00
_cell.angle_beta   90.00
_cell.angle_gamma   90.00
#
_symmetry.space_group_name_H-M   'P 1'
#
loop_
_entity.id
_entity.type
_entity.pdbx_description
1 polymer ?
#
loop_
_entity_poly.entity_id
_entity_poly.type
_entity_poly.pdbx_seq_one_letter_code
_entity_poly.pdbx_strand_id
1 'polypeptide(L)'
;MRPAESQAPVEQQPFCFFLSHAHPPTVDRRVELDYYERAVFEDLSRAVAARPREQDDVHVGLFRPCAESSTDAGRIERVLATVAVFVALRSECYDTDETATAEQAVFLRQPAATHPRAPRHRLLPVLWEVPPGGAAWATRDAARTLLPDVPQYAETGLAALSRRHWDRAAYERVLAFLGDWIVELAEGRHTVVDTRWPEPPPRAARPAFVIATLAVPQASGSGDGGRPAAGDLRDDRLREVAVQVAECVNRSRFDVRTVDVSRGPGRLGERPGVLLVDERNLGTPEGRSRVRQLLGSVPDWMQPLLVPTGGEPVRVPAEDVWGARPARPAARHRLPRPRIMTEPDDPLAVITAAIDRATRHFDDEHLVERRYPPRPRSNSHPEE
;
A
#
# COMPACT_ATOMS: atom_id res chain seq x y z
N MET A 1 5.22 21.48 -55.16
CA MET A 1 4.09 21.28 -54.24
C MET A 1 3.60 19.86 -54.38
N ARG A 2 3.90 18.98 -53.42
CA ARG A 2 3.24 17.68 -53.28
C ARG A 2 2.13 17.85 -52.24
N PRO A 3 0.90 17.39 -52.48
CA PRO A 3 -0.12 17.42 -51.45
C PRO A 3 0.32 16.50 -50.31
N ALA A 4 0.26 17.03 -49.10
CA ALA A 4 0.53 16.29 -47.88
C ALA A 4 -0.43 15.11 -47.79
N GLU A 5 0.12 13.89 -47.69
CA GLU A 5 -0.61 12.72 -47.24
C GLU A 5 -1.18 13.05 -45.85
N SER A 6 -2.50 13.26 -45.83
CA SER A 6 -3.28 13.34 -44.61
C SER A 6 -3.19 11.97 -43.95
N GLN A 7 -2.26 11.81 -43.01
CA GLN A 7 -2.23 10.65 -42.12
C GLN A 7 -3.58 10.63 -41.38
N ALA A 8 -4.44 9.68 -41.74
CA ALA A 8 -5.63 9.39 -40.97
C ALA A 8 -5.21 9.12 -39.51
N PRO A 9 -5.98 9.59 -38.51
CA PRO A 9 -5.70 9.23 -37.13
C PRO A 9 -5.76 7.70 -37.04
N VAL A 10 -4.70 7.07 -36.55
CA VAL A 10 -4.69 5.63 -36.23
C VAL A 10 -5.92 5.38 -35.37
N GLU A 11 -6.92 4.72 -35.96
CA GLU A 11 -8.18 4.40 -35.31
C GLU A 11 -7.86 3.65 -34.02
N GLN A 12 -8.29 4.20 -32.88
CA GLN A 12 -8.08 3.59 -31.58
C GLN A 12 -8.98 2.36 -31.51
N GLN A 13 -8.46 1.21 -31.92
CA GLN A 13 -9.19 -0.04 -31.84
C GLN A 13 -9.64 -0.28 -30.39
N PRO A 14 -10.94 -0.52 -30.17
CA PRO A 14 -11.48 -0.72 -28.82
C PRO A 14 -10.94 -2.01 -28.22
N PHE A 15 -10.88 -2.06 -26.89
CA PHE A 15 -10.53 -3.26 -26.14
C PHE A 15 -11.79 -3.91 -25.55
N CYS A 16 -11.84 -5.23 -25.51
CA CYS A 16 -12.94 -5.97 -24.90
C CYS A 16 -12.90 -5.83 -23.37
N PHE A 17 -11.73 -5.93 -22.76
CA PHE A 17 -11.58 -5.62 -21.33
C PHE A 17 -10.32 -4.83 -20.96
N PHE A 18 -10.40 -4.14 -19.82
CA PHE A 18 -9.27 -3.53 -19.13
C PHE A 18 -9.12 -4.21 -17.77
N LEU A 19 -7.93 -4.71 -17.46
CA LEU A 19 -7.61 -5.33 -16.18
C LEU A 19 -6.91 -4.31 -15.28
N SER A 20 -7.61 -3.85 -14.25
CA SER A 20 -7.09 -2.95 -13.22
C SER A 20 -6.71 -3.73 -11.98
N HIS A 21 -5.56 -3.40 -11.41
CA HIS A 21 -5.06 -3.96 -10.15
C HIS A 21 -4.36 -2.86 -9.35
N ALA A 22 -4.40 -3.00 -8.02
CA ALA A 22 -3.77 -2.08 -7.08
C ALA A 22 -2.70 -2.81 -6.28
N HIS A 23 -1.53 -2.20 -6.19
CA HIS A 23 -0.39 -2.79 -5.51
C HIS A 23 -0.23 -2.22 -4.10
N PRO A 24 0.19 -3.04 -3.13
CA PRO A 24 0.60 -2.50 -1.84
C PRO A 24 1.78 -1.54 -2.04
N PRO A 25 1.81 -0.39 -1.35
CA PRO A 25 2.84 0.63 -1.53
C PRO A 25 4.23 0.18 -1.03
N THR A 26 4.29 -0.90 -0.28
CA THR A 26 5.51 -1.45 0.34
C THR A 26 6.25 -2.47 -0.51
N VAL A 27 5.69 -2.90 -1.65
CA VAL A 27 6.37 -3.86 -2.53
C VAL A 27 7.22 -3.13 -3.55
N ASP A 28 8.48 -3.54 -3.69
CA ASP A 28 9.32 -3.14 -4.82
C ASP A 28 8.58 -3.45 -6.12
N ARG A 29 8.11 -2.38 -6.79
CA ARG A 29 7.20 -2.43 -7.94
C ARG A 29 7.81 -3.10 -9.16
N ARG A 30 9.08 -3.50 -9.13
CA ARG A 30 9.85 -3.85 -10.33
C ARG A 30 10.07 -5.33 -10.60
N VAL A 31 9.88 -6.26 -9.65
CA VAL A 31 10.47 -7.61 -9.84
C VAL A 31 9.53 -8.80 -9.64
N GLU A 32 8.53 -8.79 -8.74
CA GLU A 32 7.75 -10.01 -8.46
C GLU A 32 6.21 -9.89 -8.60
N LEU A 33 5.58 -8.74 -8.31
CA LEU A 33 4.12 -8.63 -8.40
C LEU A 33 3.60 -8.67 -9.85
N ASP A 34 4.32 -8.03 -10.78
CA ASP A 34 3.92 -7.96 -12.18
C ASP A 34 3.87 -9.34 -12.86
N TYR A 35 4.62 -10.34 -12.38
CA TYR A 35 4.67 -11.67 -13.02
C TYR A 35 3.31 -12.37 -12.97
N TYR A 36 2.68 -12.45 -11.79
CA TYR A 36 1.42 -13.17 -11.64
C TYR A 36 0.24 -12.41 -12.24
N GLU A 37 0.27 -11.09 -12.17
CA GLU A 37 -0.74 -10.24 -12.82
C GLU A 37 -0.67 -10.36 -14.33
N ARG A 38 0.55 -10.35 -14.90
CA ARG A 38 0.78 -10.60 -16.32
C ARG A 38 0.35 -12.00 -16.73
N ALA A 39 0.71 -13.02 -15.97
CA ALA A 39 0.28 -14.40 -16.25
C ALA A 39 -1.25 -14.52 -16.24
N VAL A 40 -1.92 -13.89 -15.27
CA VAL A 40 -3.38 -13.86 -15.19
C VAL A 40 -3.99 -13.07 -16.34
N PHE A 41 -3.41 -11.94 -16.72
CA PHE A 41 -3.83 -11.19 -17.88
C PHE A 41 -3.71 -12.00 -19.18
N GLU A 42 -2.59 -12.68 -19.40
CA GLU A 42 -2.36 -13.51 -20.57
C GLU A 42 -3.32 -14.69 -20.63
N ASP A 43 -3.50 -15.39 -19.50
CA ASP A 43 -4.39 -16.54 -19.41
C ASP A 43 -5.87 -16.12 -19.56
N LEU A 44 -6.27 -14.97 -18.98
CA LEU A 44 -7.61 -14.39 -19.17
C LEU A 44 -7.84 -13.91 -20.60
N SER A 45 -6.83 -13.27 -21.20
CA SER A 45 -6.88 -12.87 -22.61
C SER A 45 -7.07 -14.09 -23.51
N ARG A 46 -6.37 -15.19 -23.25
CA ARG A 46 -6.57 -16.44 -23.99
C ARG A 46 -7.98 -16.99 -23.79
N ALA A 47 -8.50 -16.95 -22.57
CA ALA A 47 -9.85 -17.40 -22.26
C ALA A 47 -10.93 -16.57 -22.98
N VAL A 48 -10.76 -15.25 -23.09
CA VAL A 48 -11.67 -14.35 -23.85
C VAL A 48 -11.51 -14.55 -25.36
N ALA A 49 -10.28 -14.66 -25.86
CA ALA A 49 -10.00 -14.84 -27.29
C ALA A 49 -10.54 -16.18 -27.85
N ALA A 50 -10.61 -17.21 -27.01
CA ALA A 50 -11.16 -18.51 -27.38
C ALA A 50 -12.70 -18.51 -27.50
N ARG A 51 -13.39 -17.43 -27.11
CA ARG A 51 -14.86 -17.35 -27.19
C ARG A 51 -15.31 -16.70 -28.50
N PRO A 52 -16.42 -17.18 -29.08
CA PRO A 52 -17.02 -16.53 -30.25
C PRO A 52 -17.46 -15.11 -29.88
N ARG A 53 -17.17 -14.16 -30.76
CA ARG A 53 -17.54 -12.75 -30.62
C ARG A 53 -18.26 -12.27 -31.87
N GLU A 54 -19.16 -11.32 -31.70
CA GLU A 54 -19.88 -10.66 -32.80
C GLU A 54 -19.04 -9.56 -33.45
N GLN A 55 -18.05 -9.02 -32.72
CA GLN A 55 -17.15 -7.97 -33.18
C GLN A 55 -15.70 -8.48 -33.27
N ASP A 56 -15.24 -8.79 -34.49
CA ASP A 56 -13.89 -9.30 -34.73
C ASP A 56 -12.79 -8.21 -34.64
N ASP A 57 -13.16 -6.93 -34.79
CA ASP A 57 -12.21 -5.79 -34.83
C ASP A 57 -11.81 -5.25 -33.44
N VAL A 58 -12.11 -5.98 -32.36
CA VAL A 58 -11.86 -5.56 -30.98
C VAL A 58 -10.63 -6.28 -30.42
N HIS A 59 -9.65 -5.53 -29.90
CA HIS A 59 -8.54 -6.11 -29.16
C HIS A 59 -9.04 -6.82 -27.89
N VAL A 60 -8.39 -7.91 -27.53
CA VAL A 60 -8.89 -8.77 -26.44
C VAL A 60 -8.82 -8.08 -25.08
N GLY A 61 -7.66 -7.57 -24.68
CA GLY A 61 -7.51 -6.95 -23.38
C GLY A 61 -6.34 -6.00 -23.28
N LEU A 62 -6.37 -5.13 -22.27
CA LEU A 62 -5.23 -4.31 -21.85
C LEU A 62 -5.08 -4.40 -20.32
N PHE A 63 -3.86 -4.44 -19.83
CA PHE A 63 -3.54 -4.15 -18.43
C PHE A 63 -2.39 -3.15 -18.38
N ARG A 64 -2.23 -2.44 -17.27
CA ARG A 64 -1.13 -1.50 -17.04
C ARG A 64 -0.10 -2.17 -16.11
N PRO A 65 1.08 -2.59 -16.61
CA PRO A 65 2.14 -3.11 -15.75
C PRO A 65 2.65 -2.04 -14.78
N CYS A 66 3.03 -2.45 -13.57
CA CYS A 66 3.51 -1.53 -12.54
C CYS A 66 4.90 -0.95 -12.89
N ALA A 67 5.73 -1.75 -13.56
CA ALA A 67 7.09 -1.37 -13.94
C ALA A 67 7.19 -0.35 -15.10
N GLU A 68 6.11 -0.13 -15.86
CA GLU A 68 6.11 0.77 -17.02
C GLU A 68 5.69 2.20 -16.63
N SER A 69 6.62 2.92 -16.00
CA SER A 69 6.47 4.34 -15.64
C SER A 69 6.31 5.29 -16.84
N SER A 70 6.38 4.79 -18.07
CA SER A 70 6.24 5.53 -19.32
C SER A 70 4.93 5.25 -20.06
N THR A 71 4.00 4.49 -19.49
CA THR A 71 2.68 4.38 -20.11
C THR A 71 2.03 5.76 -20.09
N ASP A 72 1.89 6.38 -21.27
CA ASP A 72 1.21 7.66 -21.45
C ASP A 72 -0.14 7.61 -20.73
N ALA A 73 -0.29 8.36 -19.63
CA ALA A 73 -1.54 8.41 -18.87
C ALA A 73 -2.71 8.77 -19.79
N GLY A 74 -2.47 9.61 -20.80
CA GLY A 74 -3.45 9.94 -21.84
C GLY A 74 -3.81 8.75 -22.73
N ARG A 75 -2.94 7.75 -22.91
CA ARG A 75 -3.27 6.49 -23.59
C ARG A 75 -4.22 5.65 -22.74
N ILE A 76 -3.93 5.48 -21.45
CA ILE A 76 -4.79 4.71 -20.54
C ILE A 76 -6.16 5.35 -20.43
N GLU A 77 -6.24 6.67 -20.28
CA GLU A 77 -7.51 7.38 -20.26
C GLU A 77 -8.31 7.20 -21.56
N ARG A 78 -7.66 7.28 -22.72
CA ARG A 78 -8.31 7.04 -24.02
C ARG A 78 -8.82 5.60 -24.17
N VAL A 79 -8.06 4.61 -23.70
CA VAL A 79 -8.51 3.21 -23.70
C VAL A 79 -9.67 3.02 -22.73
N LEU A 80 -9.59 3.57 -21.52
CA LEU A 80 -10.66 3.52 -20.53
C LEU A 80 -11.92 4.26 -20.99
N ALA A 81 -11.83 5.18 -21.96
CA ALA A 81 -12.99 5.83 -22.57
C ALA A 81 -13.71 4.95 -23.61
N THR A 82 -13.07 3.90 -24.13
CA THR A 82 -13.63 3.04 -25.20
C THR A 82 -13.76 1.57 -24.82
N VAL A 83 -13.12 1.11 -23.75
CA VAL A 83 -13.14 -0.30 -23.33
C VAL A 83 -14.54 -0.81 -22.96
N ALA A 84 -14.85 -2.05 -23.34
CA ALA A 84 -16.16 -2.65 -23.13
C ALA A 84 -16.35 -3.21 -21.71
N VAL A 85 -15.33 -3.72 -21.02
CA VAL A 85 -15.47 -4.23 -19.65
C VAL A 85 -14.31 -3.76 -18.77
N PHE A 86 -14.62 -3.30 -17.57
CA PHE A 86 -13.61 -2.97 -16.56
C PHE A 86 -13.51 -4.10 -15.54
N VAL A 87 -12.41 -4.83 -15.55
CA VAL A 87 -12.14 -5.94 -14.64
C VAL A 87 -11.26 -5.45 -13.50
N ALA A 88 -11.79 -5.46 -12.29
CA ALA A 88 -11.10 -4.97 -11.11
C ALA A 88 -10.60 -6.15 -10.25
N LEU A 89 -9.29 -6.36 -10.21
CA LEU A 89 -8.64 -7.33 -9.34
C LEU A 89 -8.59 -6.77 -7.90
N ARG A 90 -9.67 -7.02 -7.15
CA ARG A 90 -9.85 -6.48 -5.80
C ARG A 90 -8.95 -7.20 -4.80
N SER A 91 -7.95 -6.46 -4.35
CA SER A 91 -7.06 -6.76 -3.22
C SER A 91 -7.41 -5.88 -2.02
N GLU A 92 -6.75 -6.10 -0.88
CA GLU A 92 -6.98 -5.30 0.33
C GLU A 92 -6.69 -3.79 0.13
N CYS A 93 -5.83 -3.42 -0.83
CA CYS A 93 -5.48 -2.02 -1.12
C CYS A 93 -6.34 -1.40 -2.22
N TYR A 94 -7.11 -2.18 -2.97
CA TYR A 94 -7.73 -1.73 -4.22
C TYR A 94 -8.60 -0.50 -4.05
N ASP A 95 -9.51 -0.52 -3.07
CA ASP A 95 -10.44 0.59 -2.84
C ASP A 95 -9.76 1.84 -2.24
N THR A 96 -8.48 1.73 -1.87
CA THR A 96 -7.69 2.84 -1.31
C THR A 96 -6.58 3.32 -2.24
N ASP A 97 -6.37 2.64 -3.36
CA ASP A 97 -5.33 2.99 -4.33
C ASP A 97 -5.81 4.15 -5.23
N GLU A 98 -5.02 5.21 -5.28
CA GLU A 98 -5.36 6.42 -6.03
C GLU A 98 -5.43 6.16 -7.54
N THR A 99 -4.58 5.27 -8.05
CA THR A 99 -4.55 4.98 -9.48
C THR A 99 -5.73 4.12 -9.90
N ALA A 100 -6.01 3.04 -9.16
CA ALA A 100 -7.19 2.22 -9.39
C ALA A 100 -8.50 3.03 -9.28
N THR A 101 -8.56 3.95 -8.30
CA THR A 101 -9.68 4.89 -8.15
C THR A 101 -9.81 5.82 -9.36
N ALA A 102 -8.71 6.38 -9.86
CA ALA A 102 -8.71 7.25 -11.02
C ALA A 102 -9.13 6.49 -12.30
N GLU A 103 -8.59 5.29 -12.53
CA GLU A 103 -8.94 4.42 -13.66
C GLU A 103 -10.43 4.08 -13.65
N GLN A 104 -10.96 3.68 -12.49
CA GLN A 104 -12.38 3.41 -12.33
C GLN A 104 -13.24 4.66 -12.62
N ALA A 105 -12.83 5.84 -12.11
CA ALA A 105 -13.55 7.08 -12.34
C ALA A 105 -13.55 7.52 -13.82
N VAL A 106 -12.48 7.24 -14.57
CA VAL A 106 -12.45 7.47 -16.02
C VAL A 106 -13.43 6.53 -16.72
N PHE A 107 -13.39 5.23 -16.41
CA PHE A 107 -14.31 4.26 -17.00
C PHE A 107 -15.78 4.58 -16.72
N LEU A 108 -16.11 4.95 -15.48
CA LEU A 108 -17.49 5.29 -15.10
C LEU A 108 -18.03 6.56 -15.76
N ARG A 109 -17.15 7.43 -16.30
CA ARG A 109 -17.52 8.64 -17.06
C ARG A 109 -17.82 8.38 -18.53
N GLN A 110 -17.64 7.14 -19.03
CA GLN A 110 -18.00 6.80 -20.40
C GLN A 110 -19.48 7.15 -20.70
N PRO A 111 -19.77 7.73 -21.87
CA PRO A 111 -21.15 7.95 -22.30
C PRO A 111 -21.94 6.63 -22.32
N ALA A 112 -23.19 6.67 -21.85
CA ALA A 112 -24.03 5.47 -21.80
C ALA A 112 -24.33 4.86 -23.19
N ALA A 113 -24.17 5.65 -24.27
CA ALA A 113 -24.37 5.23 -25.64
C ALA A 113 -23.15 4.53 -26.27
N THR A 114 -21.98 4.54 -25.62
CA THR A 114 -20.75 3.96 -26.19
C THR A 114 -20.83 2.43 -26.29
N HIS A 115 -21.57 1.79 -25.39
CA HIS A 115 -21.71 0.33 -25.30
C HIS A 115 -23.17 -0.04 -25.03
N PRO A 116 -23.59 -1.29 -25.30
CA PRO A 116 -24.98 -1.74 -25.07
C PRO A 116 -25.47 -1.56 -23.63
N ARG A 117 -24.55 -1.46 -22.65
CA ARG A 117 -24.86 -1.26 -21.24
C ARG A 117 -24.14 -0.05 -20.65
N ALA A 118 -24.75 0.56 -19.63
CA ALA A 118 -24.09 1.61 -18.86
C ALA A 118 -22.81 1.10 -18.17
N PRO A 119 -21.77 1.93 -18.00
CA PRO A 119 -20.48 1.52 -17.44
C PRO A 119 -20.57 0.78 -16.11
N ARG A 120 -21.45 1.22 -15.21
CA ARG A 120 -21.70 0.58 -13.90
C ARG A 120 -22.11 -0.91 -13.99
N HIS A 121 -22.72 -1.33 -15.09
CA HIS A 121 -23.15 -2.72 -15.32
C HIS A 121 -22.10 -3.53 -16.11
N ARG A 122 -21.01 -2.90 -16.52
CA ARG A 122 -19.88 -3.53 -17.22
C ARG A 122 -18.60 -3.47 -16.38
N LEU A 123 -18.78 -3.23 -15.09
CA LEU A 123 -17.72 -3.27 -14.10
C LEU A 123 -17.77 -4.64 -13.41
N LEU A 124 -16.67 -5.38 -13.51
CA LEU A 124 -16.53 -6.75 -13.04
C LEU A 124 -15.53 -6.82 -11.88
N PRO A 125 -15.99 -6.83 -10.61
CA PRO A 125 -15.12 -7.12 -9.48
C PRO A 125 -14.66 -8.58 -9.53
N VAL A 126 -13.37 -8.82 -9.30
CA VAL A 126 -12.75 -10.14 -9.20
C VAL A 126 -11.97 -10.19 -7.89
N LEU A 127 -12.17 -11.22 -7.08
CA LEU A 127 -11.45 -11.46 -5.84
C LEU A 127 -10.01 -11.85 -6.18
N TRP A 128 -9.07 -10.91 -6.03
CA TRP A 128 -7.66 -11.16 -6.26
C TRP A 128 -7.03 -11.92 -5.10
N GLU A 129 -7.21 -11.39 -3.89
CA GLU A 129 -6.67 -11.94 -2.63
C GLU A 129 -7.71 -11.79 -1.52
N VAL A 130 -7.78 -12.76 -0.60
CA VAL A 130 -8.66 -12.67 0.57
C VAL A 130 -7.99 -11.84 1.66
N PRO A 131 -8.60 -10.73 2.13
CA PRO A 131 -8.02 -9.90 3.18
C PRO A 131 -7.84 -10.64 4.52
N PRO A 132 -6.82 -10.28 5.32
CA PRO A 132 -6.69 -10.76 6.69
C PRO A 132 -7.93 -10.33 7.52
N GLY A 133 -8.62 -11.31 8.13
CA GLY A 133 -9.93 -11.10 8.78
C GLY A 133 -11.16 -11.43 7.91
N GLY A 134 -10.93 -12.07 6.76
CA GLY A 134 -11.85 -12.32 5.64
C GLY A 134 -13.19 -13.05 5.88
N ALA A 135 -13.55 -13.39 7.12
CA ALA A 135 -14.89 -13.94 7.41
C ALA A 135 -16.02 -12.95 7.02
N ALA A 136 -15.77 -11.64 7.15
CA ALA A 136 -16.73 -10.59 6.78
C ALA A 136 -16.65 -10.17 5.30
N TRP A 137 -15.59 -10.53 4.57
CA TRP A 137 -15.44 -10.21 3.14
C TRP A 137 -16.04 -11.30 2.26
N ALA A 138 -15.87 -12.57 2.64
CA ALA A 138 -16.54 -13.71 1.99
C ALA A 138 -18.08 -13.64 2.12
N THR A 139 -18.59 -12.92 3.13
CA THR A 139 -20.02 -12.60 3.32
C THR A 139 -20.44 -11.24 2.76
N ARG A 140 -19.52 -10.37 2.33
CA ARG A 140 -19.87 -9.15 1.59
C ARG A 140 -20.09 -9.52 0.12
N ASP A 141 -21.36 -9.57 -0.26
CA ASP A 141 -21.94 -10.00 -1.55
C ASP A 141 -21.23 -9.56 -2.85
N ALA A 142 -20.32 -8.60 -2.82
CA ALA A 142 -19.90 -7.89 -4.03
C ALA A 142 -18.49 -8.23 -4.56
N ALA A 143 -17.77 -9.16 -3.92
CA ALA A 143 -16.59 -9.80 -4.52
C ALA A 143 -16.88 -11.23 -5.01
N ARG A 144 -18.07 -11.77 -4.68
CA ARG A 144 -18.65 -12.90 -5.39
C ARG A 144 -19.27 -12.35 -6.67
N THR A 145 -18.44 -12.09 -7.68
CA THR A 145 -18.78 -12.59 -9.03
C THR A 145 -19.33 -13.98 -8.74
N LEU A 146 -20.64 -14.20 -8.93
CA LEU A 146 -21.29 -15.48 -8.65
C LEU A 146 -20.68 -16.51 -9.60
N LEU A 147 -19.46 -16.95 -9.31
CA LEU A 147 -18.78 -18.09 -9.88
C LEU A 147 -19.51 -19.28 -9.27
N PRO A 148 -20.39 -19.96 -10.04
CA PRO A 148 -20.94 -21.20 -9.56
C PRO A 148 -19.76 -22.18 -9.42
N ASP A 149 -19.61 -22.76 -8.22
CA ASP A 149 -18.93 -24.04 -8.01
C ASP A 149 -17.38 -24.08 -8.04
N VAL A 150 -16.70 -23.00 -7.61
CA VAL A 150 -15.25 -23.04 -7.29
C VAL A 150 -14.97 -22.60 -5.84
N PRO A 151 -15.10 -23.48 -4.84
CA PRO A 151 -14.87 -23.14 -3.43
C PRO A 151 -13.48 -22.56 -3.15
N GLN A 152 -12.44 -23.10 -3.80
CA GLN A 152 -11.06 -22.67 -3.61
C GLN A 152 -10.87 -21.18 -3.94
N TYR A 153 -11.60 -20.67 -4.93
CA TYR A 153 -11.56 -19.25 -5.29
C TYR A 153 -12.08 -18.35 -4.17
N ALA A 154 -13.18 -18.74 -3.51
CA ALA A 154 -13.72 -17.98 -2.40
C ALA A 154 -12.81 -18.01 -1.16
N GLU A 155 -12.05 -19.09 -0.98
CA GLU A 155 -11.14 -19.27 0.16
C GLU A 155 -9.82 -18.52 -0.01
N THR A 156 -9.29 -18.42 -1.24
CA THR A 156 -7.91 -17.94 -1.45
C THR A 156 -7.79 -16.78 -2.44
N GLY A 157 -8.79 -16.55 -3.28
CA GLY A 157 -8.72 -15.58 -4.39
C GLY A 157 -7.90 -16.06 -5.59
N LEU A 158 -7.97 -15.30 -6.69
CA LEU A 158 -7.35 -15.65 -7.97
C LEU A 158 -5.82 -15.71 -7.91
N ALA A 159 -5.18 -14.85 -7.12
CA ALA A 159 -3.73 -14.78 -7.00
C ALA A 159 -3.13 -16.07 -6.41
N ALA A 160 -3.81 -16.66 -5.42
CA ALA A 160 -3.36 -17.90 -4.82
C ALA A 160 -3.56 -19.09 -5.78
N LEU A 161 -4.68 -19.12 -6.50
CA LEU A 161 -4.96 -20.15 -7.50
C LEU A 161 -3.96 -20.11 -8.66
N SER A 162 -3.52 -18.92 -9.10
CA SER A 162 -2.51 -18.80 -10.17
C SER A 162 -1.11 -19.27 -9.75
N ARG A 163 -0.81 -19.24 -8.44
CA ARG A 163 0.50 -19.63 -7.88
C ARG A 163 0.61 -21.13 -7.59
N ARG A 164 -0.50 -21.81 -7.31
CA ARG A 164 -0.51 -23.18 -6.79
C ARG A 164 -0.79 -24.18 -7.91
N HIS A 165 0.21 -25.01 -8.23
CA HIS A 165 0.08 -26.04 -9.27
C HIS A 165 -1.10 -27.00 -9.03
N TRP A 166 -1.38 -27.36 -7.78
CA TRP A 166 -2.47 -28.29 -7.41
C TRP A 166 -3.87 -27.66 -7.51
N ASP A 167 -3.96 -26.34 -7.58
CA ASP A 167 -5.21 -25.58 -7.79
C ASP A 167 -5.44 -25.23 -9.27
N ARG A 168 -4.62 -25.72 -10.21
CA ARG A 168 -4.67 -25.32 -11.63
C ARG A 168 -6.04 -25.56 -12.27
N ALA A 169 -6.70 -26.68 -11.96
CA ALA A 169 -8.04 -26.95 -12.49
C ALA A 169 -9.11 -25.99 -11.92
N ALA A 170 -8.95 -25.51 -10.68
CA ALA A 170 -9.82 -24.49 -10.12
C ALA A 170 -9.56 -23.13 -10.78
N TYR A 171 -8.28 -22.77 -10.97
CA TYR A 171 -7.85 -21.58 -11.68
C TYR A 171 -8.41 -21.48 -13.10
N GLU A 172 -8.28 -22.55 -13.90
CA GLU A 172 -8.76 -22.58 -15.28
C GLU A 172 -10.29 -22.48 -15.37
N ARG A 173 -11.02 -23.10 -14.43
CA ARG A 173 -12.49 -22.93 -14.36
C ARG A 173 -12.88 -21.49 -14.06
N VAL A 174 -12.16 -20.81 -13.16
CA VAL A 174 -12.39 -19.39 -12.88
C VAL A 174 -12.15 -18.54 -14.13
N LEU A 175 -11.04 -18.76 -14.84
CA LEU A 175 -10.73 -18.02 -16.07
C LEU A 175 -11.72 -18.28 -17.18
N ALA A 176 -12.14 -19.53 -17.37
CA ALA A 176 -13.14 -19.88 -18.38
C ALA A 176 -14.45 -19.12 -18.14
N PHE A 177 -14.90 -19.11 -16.89
CA PHE A 177 -16.10 -18.39 -16.47
C PHE A 177 -15.96 -16.87 -16.60
N LEU A 178 -14.82 -16.29 -16.16
CA LEU A 178 -14.56 -14.86 -16.34
C LEU A 178 -14.51 -14.47 -17.82
N GLY A 179 -13.91 -15.31 -18.67
CA GLY A 179 -13.87 -15.11 -20.12
C GLY A 179 -15.26 -15.07 -20.74
N ASP A 180 -16.13 -16.03 -20.37
CA ASP A 180 -17.54 -16.03 -20.79
C ASP A 180 -18.26 -14.75 -20.32
N TRP A 181 -18.09 -14.39 -19.04
CA TRP A 181 -18.78 -13.23 -18.49
C TRP A 181 -18.31 -11.91 -19.12
N ILE A 182 -17.02 -11.76 -19.40
CA ILE A 182 -16.48 -10.57 -20.09
C ILE A 182 -17.13 -10.41 -21.47
N VAL A 183 -17.20 -11.48 -22.27
CA VAL A 183 -17.81 -11.43 -23.61
C VAL A 183 -19.30 -11.11 -23.51
N GLU A 184 -20.02 -11.77 -22.61
CA GLU A 184 -21.44 -11.52 -22.36
C GLU A 184 -21.73 -10.10 -21.87
N LEU A 185 -20.81 -9.49 -21.11
CA LEU A 185 -20.90 -8.10 -20.66
C LEU A 185 -20.61 -7.11 -21.79
N ALA A 186 -19.57 -7.37 -22.58
CA ALA A 186 -19.17 -6.55 -23.72
C ALA A 186 -20.27 -6.50 -24.79
N GLU A 187 -20.91 -7.64 -25.08
CA GLU A 187 -21.85 -7.80 -26.20
C GLU A 187 -23.31 -7.57 -25.80
N GLY A 188 -23.60 -7.24 -24.54
CA GLY A 188 -24.97 -6.93 -24.15
C GLY A 188 -25.90 -8.15 -23.98
N ARG A 189 -25.38 -9.38 -23.93
CA ARG A 189 -26.18 -10.63 -23.92
C ARG A 189 -26.67 -11.13 -22.54
N HIS A 190 -25.89 -10.94 -21.48
CA HIS A 190 -26.30 -11.28 -20.09
C HIS A 190 -27.55 -10.54 -19.54
N THR A 191 -28.42 -11.21 -18.78
CA THR A 191 -29.50 -10.50 -18.04
C THR A 191 -28.89 -9.69 -16.89
N VAL A 192 -29.44 -8.52 -16.54
CA VAL A 192 -28.88 -7.63 -15.51
C VAL A 192 -28.79 -8.35 -14.16
N VAL A 193 -27.63 -8.94 -13.85
CA VAL A 193 -27.26 -9.22 -12.47
C VAL A 193 -26.75 -7.89 -11.96
N ASP A 194 -27.34 -7.42 -10.86
CA ASP A 194 -26.90 -6.20 -10.18
C ASP A 194 -25.52 -6.48 -9.58
N THR A 195 -24.47 -6.37 -10.40
CA THR A 195 -23.07 -6.40 -9.97
C THR A 195 -22.77 -5.10 -9.28
N ARG A 196 -23.48 -4.80 -8.18
CA ARG A 196 -23.21 -3.62 -7.36
C ARG A 196 -21.78 -3.74 -6.89
N TRP A 197 -20.95 -2.81 -7.35
CA TRP A 197 -19.74 -2.48 -6.64
C TRP A 197 -20.14 -2.17 -5.19
N PRO A 198 -19.62 -2.88 -4.18
CA PRO A 198 -20.00 -2.56 -2.82
C PRO A 198 -19.49 -1.16 -2.53
N GLU A 199 -20.26 -0.38 -1.79
CA GLU A 199 -19.69 0.83 -1.24
C GLU A 199 -18.47 0.45 -0.40
N PRO A 200 -17.33 1.13 -0.59
CA PRO A 200 -16.19 0.92 0.28
C PRO A 200 -16.69 1.07 1.72
N PRO A 201 -16.28 0.17 2.64
CA PRO A 201 -16.69 0.34 4.03
C PRO A 201 -16.35 1.77 4.47
N PRO A 202 -17.22 2.45 5.23
CA PRO A 202 -16.86 3.75 5.78
C PRO A 202 -15.50 3.60 6.44
N ARG A 203 -14.53 4.45 6.06
CA ARG A 203 -13.15 4.37 6.59
C ARG A 203 -13.27 4.23 8.10
N ALA A 204 -13.03 3.03 8.63
CA ALA A 204 -12.78 2.87 10.05
C ALA A 204 -11.60 3.80 10.34
N ALA A 205 -11.74 4.66 11.36
CA ALA A 205 -10.70 5.62 11.72
C ALA A 205 -9.36 4.89 11.69
N ARG A 206 -8.45 5.28 10.79
CA ARG A 206 -7.20 4.55 10.63
C ARG A 206 -6.49 4.60 11.98
N PRO A 207 -5.86 3.51 12.44
CA PRO A 207 -5.01 3.60 13.61
C PRO A 207 -4.03 4.75 13.37
N ALA A 208 -3.95 5.67 14.33
CA ALA A 208 -3.13 6.86 14.16
C ALA A 208 -1.68 6.50 14.48
N PHE A 209 -0.75 6.82 13.58
CA PHE A 209 0.68 6.66 13.78
C PHE A 209 1.30 7.99 14.20
N VAL A 210 2.13 7.97 15.24
CA VAL A 210 2.69 9.20 15.83
C VAL A 210 4.12 9.42 15.35
N ILE A 211 4.37 10.60 14.78
CA ILE A 211 5.71 11.10 14.49
C ILE A 211 6.06 12.10 15.59
N ALA A 212 6.82 11.66 16.57
CA ALA A 212 7.30 12.51 17.64
C ALA A 212 8.57 13.24 17.19
N THR A 213 8.66 14.56 17.41
CA THR A 213 9.86 15.34 17.07
C THR A 213 10.45 15.99 18.31
N LEU A 214 11.78 15.90 18.46
CA LEU A 214 12.54 16.60 19.49
C LEU A 214 13.50 17.59 18.83
N ALA A 215 13.07 18.85 18.73
CA ALA A 215 13.88 19.95 18.23
C ALA A 215 14.78 20.53 19.34
N VAL A 216 15.80 21.29 18.94
CA VAL A 216 16.60 22.08 19.87
C VAL A 216 15.73 23.22 20.40
N PRO A 217 15.73 23.53 21.71
CA PRO A 217 15.02 24.69 22.22
C PRO A 217 15.58 25.96 21.57
N GLN A 218 14.71 26.73 20.90
CA GLN A 218 15.10 28.04 20.41
C GLN A 218 15.43 28.93 21.61
N ALA A 219 16.65 29.45 21.66
CA ALA A 219 17.02 30.44 22.66
C ALA A 219 16.03 31.60 22.51
N SER A 220 15.25 31.86 23.56
CA SER A 220 14.29 32.96 23.56
C SER A 220 15.10 34.26 23.50
N GLY A 221 15.34 34.74 22.29
CA GLY A 221 15.98 36.03 22.05
C GLY A 221 15.00 37.12 22.47
N SER A 222 15.36 37.85 23.52
CA SER A 222 14.81 39.16 23.82
C SER A 222 14.81 40.03 22.56
N GLY A 223 13.74 40.79 22.36
CA GLY A 223 13.38 41.39 21.07
C GLY A 223 14.42 42.33 20.47
N ASP A 224 14.44 42.40 19.15
CA ASP A 224 14.08 43.60 18.39
C ASP A 224 13.90 43.21 16.91
N GLY A 225 13.02 43.90 16.20
CA GLY A 225 12.65 43.56 14.83
C GLY A 225 13.83 43.70 13.85
N GLY A 226 14.25 42.59 13.24
CA GLY A 226 15.30 42.64 12.23
C GLY A 226 15.48 41.32 11.48
N ARG A 227 14.82 41.21 10.33
CA ARG A 227 15.12 40.42 9.11
C ARG A 227 15.64 38.97 9.31
N PRO A 228 14.98 37.94 8.74
CA PRO A 228 15.40 36.55 8.94
C PRO A 228 16.79 36.33 8.34
N ALA A 229 17.76 36.03 9.22
CA ALA A 229 19.09 35.60 8.83
C ALA A 229 19.00 34.17 8.26
N ALA A 230 19.98 33.78 7.43
CA ALA A 230 20.12 32.47 6.80
C ALA A 230 20.25 31.25 7.76
N GLY A 231 19.87 31.40 9.04
CA GLY A 231 19.72 30.35 10.05
C GLY A 231 18.32 29.71 10.10
N ASP A 232 17.30 30.30 9.47
CA ASP A 232 15.93 29.74 9.43
C ASP A 232 15.82 28.47 8.54
N LEU A 233 16.72 28.31 7.56
CA LEU A 233 16.77 27.14 6.67
C LEU A 233 17.17 25.81 7.36
N ARG A 234 17.53 25.85 8.66
CA ARG A 234 18.08 24.69 9.39
C ARG A 234 17.08 23.99 10.31
N ASP A 235 15.99 24.65 10.71
CA ASP A 235 14.83 23.98 11.33
C ASP A 235 14.00 23.21 10.28
N ASP A 236 14.31 23.38 9.00
CA ASP A 236 13.62 22.70 7.91
C ASP A 236 13.98 21.22 7.81
N ARG A 237 15.18 20.77 8.18
CA ARG A 237 15.56 19.35 7.97
C ARG A 237 14.76 18.37 8.83
N LEU A 238 14.57 18.67 10.12
CA LEU A 238 13.74 17.83 11.00
C LEU A 238 12.29 17.81 10.51
N ARG A 239 11.79 18.93 9.99
CA ARG A 239 10.45 19.06 9.41
C ARG A 239 10.34 18.29 8.09
N GLU A 240 11.32 18.39 7.20
CA GLU A 240 11.42 17.65 5.94
C GLU A 240 11.41 16.14 6.19
N VAL A 241 12.23 15.66 7.12
CA VAL A 241 12.25 14.23 7.47
C VAL A 241 10.91 13.82 8.11
N ALA A 242 10.30 14.66 8.94
CA ALA A 242 8.96 14.39 9.46
C ALA A 242 7.91 14.30 8.35
N VAL A 243 7.99 15.14 7.31
CA VAL A 243 7.13 15.07 6.12
C VAL A 243 7.40 13.78 5.33
N GLN A 244 8.65 13.43 5.09
CA GLN A 244 9.02 12.18 4.39
C GLN A 244 8.53 10.93 5.14
N VAL A 245 8.67 10.92 6.47
CA VAL A 245 8.11 9.85 7.31
C VAL A 245 6.59 9.86 7.22
N ALA A 246 5.94 11.02 7.29
CA ALA A 246 4.49 11.13 7.14
C ALA A 246 4.00 10.57 5.79
N GLU A 247 4.70 10.87 4.70
CA GLU A 247 4.40 10.32 3.37
C GLU A 247 4.59 8.80 3.33
N CYS A 248 5.63 8.25 3.96
CA CYS A 248 5.83 6.81 4.07
C CYS A 248 4.73 6.12 4.91
N VAL A 249 4.33 6.74 6.01
CA VAL A 249 3.30 6.22 6.92
C VAL A 249 1.89 6.35 6.33
N ASN A 250 1.58 7.46 5.65
CA ASN A 250 0.32 7.66 4.93
C ASN A 250 0.14 6.62 3.83
N ARG A 251 1.23 6.30 3.10
CA ARG A 251 1.25 5.17 2.17
C ARG A 251 0.98 3.84 2.88
N SER A 252 1.44 3.66 4.11
CA SER A 252 1.28 2.44 4.92
C SER A 252 -0.08 2.31 5.66
N ARG A 253 -1.12 3.05 5.25
CA ARG A 253 -2.51 2.99 5.76
C ARG A 253 -2.79 3.52 7.17
N PHE A 254 -1.86 4.25 7.80
CA PHE A 254 -2.12 4.91 9.11
C PHE A 254 -2.55 6.37 8.91
N ASP A 255 -3.31 6.93 9.87
CA ASP A 255 -3.49 8.38 9.97
C ASP A 255 -2.28 8.99 10.70
N VAL A 256 -1.58 9.94 10.08
CA VAL A 256 -0.37 10.51 10.67
C VAL A 256 -0.69 11.63 11.65
N ARG A 257 -0.06 11.61 12.82
CA ARG A 257 -0.01 12.73 13.76
C ARG A 257 1.42 13.11 14.10
N THR A 258 1.80 14.34 13.79
CA THR A 258 3.09 14.88 14.22
C THR A 258 2.94 15.57 15.57
N VAL A 259 3.80 15.25 16.52
CA VAL A 259 3.78 15.78 17.89
C VAL A 259 5.17 16.27 18.28
N ASP A 260 5.28 17.54 18.63
CA ASP A 260 6.49 18.08 19.26
C ASP A 260 6.52 17.66 20.74
N VAL A 261 7.54 16.87 21.11
CA VAL A 261 7.74 16.35 22.47
C VAL A 261 8.68 17.21 23.31
N SER A 262 9.13 18.36 22.80
CA SER A 262 9.95 19.33 23.55
C SER A 262 9.24 19.87 24.81
N ARG A 263 7.91 19.73 24.88
CA ARG A 263 7.05 20.10 26.02
C ARG A 263 6.60 18.91 26.88
N GLY A 264 7.07 17.70 26.59
CA GLY A 264 6.83 16.48 27.36
C GLY A 264 6.17 15.33 26.58
N PRO A 265 6.32 14.07 27.04
CA PRO A 265 5.89 12.86 26.32
C PRO A 265 4.39 12.54 26.45
N GLY A 266 3.63 13.27 27.27
CA GLY A 266 2.22 12.94 27.58
C GLY A 266 1.24 13.00 26.41
N ARG A 267 1.71 13.30 25.19
CA ARG A 267 0.92 13.38 23.95
C ARG A 267 1.11 12.20 23.01
N LEU A 268 1.96 11.24 23.36
CA LEU A 268 2.29 10.10 22.50
C LEU A 268 1.16 9.05 22.44
N GLY A 269 0.44 8.84 23.55
CA GLY A 269 -0.65 7.85 23.64
C GLY A 269 -0.20 6.41 23.40
N GLU A 270 -1.17 5.49 23.33
CA GLU A 270 -0.94 4.06 23.02
C GLU A 270 -1.01 3.82 21.51
N ARG A 271 0.01 4.29 20.78
CA ARG A 271 0.03 4.26 19.31
C ARG A 271 1.42 3.88 18.79
N PRO A 272 1.51 3.20 17.63
CA PRO A 272 2.79 3.01 16.97
C PRO A 272 3.37 4.36 16.55
N GLY A 273 4.69 4.49 16.57
CA GLY A 273 5.33 5.75 16.25
C GLY A 273 6.84 5.70 16.13
N VAL A 274 7.39 6.76 15.54
CA VAL A 274 8.84 7.03 15.52
C VAL A 274 9.13 8.32 16.28
N LEU A 275 10.31 8.38 16.88
CA LEU A 275 10.84 9.57 17.54
C LEU A 275 12.00 10.14 16.74
N LEU A 276 11.79 11.27 16.07
CA LEU A 276 12.82 12.00 15.34
C LEU A 276 13.54 12.95 16.30
N VAL A 277 14.84 12.71 16.50
CA VAL A 277 15.70 13.52 17.37
C VAL A 277 16.64 14.33 16.51
N ASP A 278 16.66 15.65 16.70
CA ASP A 278 17.66 16.50 16.07
C ASP A 278 19.04 16.24 16.68
N GLU A 279 20.04 15.93 15.84
CA GLU A 279 21.42 15.66 16.24
C GLU A 279 22.02 16.76 17.12
N ARG A 280 21.63 18.03 16.94
CA ARG A 280 22.13 19.15 17.76
C ARG A 280 21.84 18.98 19.24
N ASN A 281 20.79 18.24 19.61
CA ASN A 281 20.52 17.92 21.02
C ASN A 281 21.66 17.09 21.64
N LEU A 282 22.45 16.37 20.86
CA LEU A 282 23.59 15.59 21.36
C LEU A 282 24.84 16.45 21.58
N GLY A 283 24.88 17.66 21.03
CA GLY A 283 26.00 18.59 21.14
C GLY A 283 26.23 19.14 22.54
N THR A 284 25.19 19.19 23.38
CA THR A 284 25.26 19.80 24.73
C THR A 284 24.92 18.79 25.85
N PRO A 285 25.49 18.92 27.07
CA PRO A 285 25.12 18.09 28.21
C PRO A 285 23.61 18.14 28.55
N GLU A 286 23.00 19.32 28.43
CA GLU A 286 21.58 19.55 28.68
C GLU A 286 20.71 18.84 27.65
N GLY A 287 21.08 18.93 26.37
CA GLY A 287 20.37 18.25 25.29
C GLY A 287 20.48 16.72 25.40
N ARG A 288 21.67 16.19 25.75
CA ARG A 288 21.86 14.75 26.02
C ARG A 288 21.00 14.28 27.19
N SER A 289 20.91 15.08 28.25
CA SER A 289 20.08 14.78 29.42
C SER A 289 18.59 14.76 29.07
N ARG A 290 18.14 15.68 28.22
CA ARG A 290 16.77 15.73 27.69
C ARG A 290 16.44 14.52 26.80
N VAL A 291 17.34 14.14 25.89
CA VAL A 291 17.18 12.93 25.07
C VAL A 291 17.08 11.69 25.97
N ARG A 292 17.98 11.56 26.95
CA ARG A 292 17.97 10.45 27.91
C ARG A 292 16.66 10.34 28.68
N GLN A 293 16.17 11.47 29.20
CA GLN A 293 14.91 11.53 29.92
C GLN A 293 13.73 11.15 29.03
N LEU A 294 13.70 11.65 27.79
CA LEU A 294 12.65 11.33 26.84
C LEU A 294 12.65 9.82 26.52
N LEU A 295 13.81 9.23 26.21
CA LEU A 295 13.93 7.80 25.90
C LEU A 295 13.49 6.89 27.05
N GLY A 296 13.72 7.31 28.30
CA GLY A 296 13.20 6.61 29.48
C GLY A 296 11.68 6.72 29.68
N SER A 297 11.02 7.63 28.96
CA SER A 297 9.59 7.93 29.09
C SER A 297 8.74 7.51 27.89
N VAL A 298 9.36 7.23 26.74
CA VAL A 298 8.64 6.79 25.54
C VAL A 298 8.39 5.28 25.54
N PRO A 299 7.26 4.83 24.98
CA PRO A 299 6.94 3.39 24.93
C PRO A 299 7.97 2.56 24.18
N ASP A 300 8.13 1.30 24.59
CA ASP A 300 9.16 0.37 24.08
C ASP A 300 9.08 0.09 22.57
N TRP A 301 7.86 0.15 22.02
CA TRP A 301 7.59 0.03 20.59
C TRP A 301 7.99 1.26 19.76
N MET A 302 8.27 2.41 20.38
CA MET A 302 8.66 3.62 19.67
C MET A 302 10.13 3.53 19.22
N GLN A 303 10.37 3.70 17.92
CA GLN A 303 11.70 3.65 17.34
C GLN A 303 12.31 5.06 17.27
N PRO A 304 13.39 5.35 18.02
CA PRO A 304 14.12 6.60 17.84
C PRO A 304 14.95 6.59 16.56
N LEU A 305 14.94 7.72 15.86
CA LEU A 305 15.71 8.03 14.67
C LEU A 305 16.42 9.37 14.89
N LEU A 306 17.72 9.38 14.64
CA LEU A 306 18.55 10.58 14.74
C LEU A 306 18.58 11.28 13.37
N VAL A 307 18.23 12.56 13.34
CA VAL A 307 18.20 13.38 12.13
C VAL A 307 19.50 14.19 12.02
N PRO A 308 20.34 13.94 11.01
CA PRO A 308 21.58 14.68 10.79
C PRO A 308 21.33 16.16 10.56
N THR A 309 22.29 16.99 10.96
CA THR A 309 22.26 18.44 10.72
C THR A 309 23.05 18.92 9.50
N GLY A 310 23.70 18.00 8.78
CA GLY A 310 24.42 18.24 7.54
C GLY A 310 24.76 16.94 6.80
N GLY A 311 25.52 17.04 5.71
CA GLY A 311 26.01 15.90 4.92
C GLY A 311 27.28 15.25 5.47
N GLU A 312 27.60 15.49 6.75
CA GLU A 312 28.69 14.80 7.44
C GLU A 312 28.12 13.54 8.12
N PRO A 313 28.85 12.42 8.12
CA PRO A 313 28.39 11.20 8.74
C PRO A 313 28.21 11.40 10.25
N VAL A 314 26.96 11.25 10.69
CA VAL A 314 26.58 11.31 12.11
C VAL A 314 27.39 10.30 12.90
N ARG A 315 28.17 10.76 13.89
CA ARG A 315 28.90 9.87 14.79
C ARG A 315 27.90 9.17 15.70
N VAL A 316 28.05 7.85 15.85
CA VAL A 316 27.29 7.05 16.82
C VAL A 316 27.47 7.68 18.21
N PRO A 317 26.42 8.28 18.79
CA PRO A 317 26.50 8.78 20.17
C PRO A 317 26.87 7.67 21.14
N ALA A 318 27.62 8.04 22.18
CA ALA A 318 28.06 7.12 23.22
C ALA A 318 26.88 6.39 23.90
N GLU A 319 27.12 5.15 24.35
CA GLU A 319 26.09 4.28 24.93
C GLU A 319 25.39 4.88 26.15
N ASP A 320 26.00 5.88 26.81
CA ASP A 320 25.47 6.58 27.98
C ASP A 320 24.22 7.43 27.70
N VAL A 321 23.97 7.83 26.44
CA VAL A 321 22.77 8.60 26.06
C VAL A 321 21.60 7.66 25.75
N TRP A 322 21.86 6.52 25.12
CA TRP A 322 20.83 5.59 24.62
C TRP A 322 20.60 4.39 25.52
N GLY A 323 21.54 4.07 26.41
CA GLY A 323 21.45 2.96 27.37
C GLY A 323 20.54 3.22 28.57
N ALA A 324 19.89 4.38 28.64
CA ALA A 324 19.02 4.74 29.76
C ALA A 324 17.62 4.10 29.71
N ARG A 325 17.34 3.22 28.73
CA ARG A 325 16.09 2.47 28.71
C ARG A 325 16.17 1.36 29.76
N PRO A 326 15.29 1.34 30.78
CA PRO A 326 15.34 0.29 31.80
C PRO A 326 15.09 -1.07 31.14
N ALA A 327 16.02 -2.02 31.33
CA ALA A 327 15.83 -3.39 30.87
C ALA A 327 14.65 -4.02 31.62
N ARG A 328 13.57 -4.36 30.91
CA ARG A 328 12.42 -5.02 31.52
C ARG A 328 12.75 -6.51 31.74
N PRO A 329 12.46 -7.12 32.91
CA PRO A 329 12.92 -8.49 33.22
C PRO A 329 12.24 -9.62 32.44
N ALA A 330 11.13 -9.36 31.73
CA ALA A 330 10.17 -10.42 31.38
C ALA A 330 10.20 -10.93 29.93
N ALA A 331 11.05 -10.39 29.04
CA ALA A 331 11.16 -10.93 27.68
C ALA A 331 12.62 -10.95 27.24
N ARG A 332 13.13 -12.13 26.89
CA ARG A 332 14.49 -12.35 26.35
C ARG A 332 14.69 -11.77 24.93
N HIS A 333 13.90 -10.78 24.54
CA HIS A 333 14.08 -10.05 23.31
C HIS A 333 15.03 -8.89 23.59
N ARG A 334 16.23 -8.96 22.99
CA ARG A 334 17.23 -7.88 23.07
C ARG A 334 16.54 -6.55 22.74
N LEU A 335 16.63 -5.59 23.66
CA LEU A 335 16.10 -4.23 23.50
C LEU A 335 16.51 -3.69 22.12
N PRO A 336 15.60 -3.05 21.37
CA PRO A 336 15.91 -2.53 20.05
C PRO A 336 16.99 -1.43 20.18
N ARG A 337 18.18 -1.72 19.66
CA ARG A 337 19.25 -0.71 19.52
C ARG A 337 18.73 0.41 18.60
N PRO A 338 18.96 1.69 18.94
CA PRO A 338 18.60 2.80 18.07
C PRO A 338 19.29 2.63 16.72
N ARG A 339 18.54 2.77 15.62
CA ARG A 339 19.11 2.86 14.27
C ARG A 339 19.35 4.34 13.96
N ILE A 340 20.59 4.67 13.67
CA ILE A 340 21.00 6.00 13.25
C ILE A 340 20.70 6.09 11.75
N MET A 341 20.09 7.19 11.30
CA MET A 341 20.00 7.51 9.88
C MET A 341 21.39 7.95 9.41
N THR A 342 22.31 7.00 9.23
CA THR A 342 23.57 7.29 8.55
C THR A 342 23.37 7.10 7.05
N GLU A 343 23.93 8.02 6.27
CA GLU A 343 23.85 8.14 4.81
C GLU A 343 24.37 6.99 3.92
N PRO A 344 24.98 5.86 4.37
CA PRO A 344 25.26 4.80 3.40
C PRO A 344 24.02 4.05 2.92
N ASP A 345 22.90 4.12 3.66
CA ASP A 345 21.65 3.44 3.34
C ASP A 345 20.59 4.45 2.91
N ASP A 346 19.83 4.10 1.86
CA ASP A 346 18.66 4.84 1.39
C ASP A 346 17.78 5.28 2.58
N PRO A 347 17.62 6.60 2.85
CA PRO A 347 16.87 7.10 3.99
C PRO A 347 15.43 6.57 4.02
N LEU A 348 14.85 6.25 2.85
CA LEU A 348 13.54 5.63 2.74
C LEU A 348 13.53 4.19 3.26
N ALA A 349 14.62 3.42 3.07
CA ALA A 349 14.74 2.06 3.60
C ALA A 349 14.83 2.09 5.13
N VAL A 350 15.55 3.06 5.71
CA VAL A 350 15.63 3.23 7.17
C VAL A 350 14.28 3.62 7.76
N ILE A 351 13.59 4.59 7.13
CA ILE A 351 12.24 5.02 7.53
C ILE A 351 11.25 3.86 7.46
N THR A 352 11.22 3.12 6.35
CA THR A 352 10.33 1.97 6.15
C THR A 352 10.59 0.87 7.18
N ALA A 353 11.86 0.52 7.41
CA ALA A 353 12.23 -0.49 8.41
C ALA A 353 11.86 -0.07 9.85
N ALA A 354 11.91 1.23 10.16
CA ALA A 354 11.51 1.78 11.45
C ALA A 354 9.99 1.71 11.64
N ILE A 355 9.22 2.05 10.61
CA ILE A 355 7.75 1.96 10.61
C ILE A 355 7.32 0.50 10.80
N ASP A 356 7.84 -0.43 9.98
CA ASP A 356 7.52 -1.86 10.08
C ASP A 356 7.82 -2.43 11.46
N ARG A 357 8.94 -2.04 12.07
CA ARG A 357 9.30 -2.49 13.42
C ARG A 357 8.38 -1.88 14.48
N ALA A 358 8.06 -0.59 14.40
CA ALA A 358 7.16 0.06 15.34
C ALA A 358 5.76 -0.57 15.30
N THR A 359 5.26 -0.88 14.09
CA THR A 359 3.99 -1.57 13.89
C THR A 359 4.04 -2.99 14.45
N ARG A 360 5.05 -3.80 14.10
CA ARG A 360 5.18 -5.17 14.63
C ARG A 360 5.26 -5.20 16.15
N HIS A 361 6.05 -4.32 16.77
CA HIS A 361 6.15 -4.29 18.24
C HIS A 361 4.85 -3.82 18.90
N PHE A 362 4.15 -2.86 18.29
CA PHE A 362 2.84 -2.45 18.77
C PHE A 362 1.83 -3.62 18.70
N ASP A 363 1.81 -4.35 17.59
CA ASP A 363 0.96 -5.52 17.38
C ASP A 363 1.29 -6.66 18.36
N ASP A 364 2.58 -6.95 18.57
CA ASP A 364 3.06 -7.95 19.53
C ASP A 364 2.67 -7.61 20.99
N GLU A 365 2.54 -6.33 21.33
CA GLU A 365 2.16 -5.91 22.69
C GLU A 365 0.64 -5.72 22.86
N HIS A 366 -0.09 -5.28 21.83
CA HIS A 366 -1.49 -4.84 21.97
C HIS A 366 -2.51 -5.74 21.26
N LEU A 367 -2.08 -6.60 20.33
CA LEU A 367 -2.98 -7.55 19.64
C LEU A 367 -2.89 -8.98 20.21
N VAL A 368 -2.07 -9.21 21.24
CA VAL A 368 -1.88 -10.53 21.89
C VAL A 368 -2.97 -10.86 22.92
N GLU A 369 -4.19 -10.35 22.75
CA GLU A 369 -5.37 -11.02 23.30
C GLU A 369 -5.92 -12.07 22.32
N ARG A 370 -5.40 -13.30 22.47
CA ARG A 370 -6.06 -14.60 22.24
C ARG A 370 -6.54 -14.94 20.82
N ARG A 371 -5.65 -15.28 19.87
CA ARG A 371 -6.04 -16.01 18.62
C ARG A 371 -5.07 -17.06 18.07
N TYR A 372 -4.24 -17.67 18.91
CA TYR A 372 -3.59 -18.93 18.55
C TYR A 372 -3.90 -19.98 19.61
N PRO A 373 -4.56 -21.11 19.29
CA PRO A 373 -4.45 -22.27 20.17
C PRO A 373 -2.95 -22.66 20.23
N PRO A 374 -2.43 -23.05 21.40
CA PRO A 374 -1.05 -23.46 21.53
C PRO A 374 -0.80 -24.62 20.55
N ARG A 375 0.25 -24.50 19.71
CA ARG A 375 0.68 -25.60 18.85
C ARG A 375 0.88 -26.84 19.73
N PRO A 376 0.31 -28.01 19.38
CA PRO A 376 0.64 -29.24 20.07
C PRO A 376 2.15 -29.46 19.95
N ARG A 377 2.81 -29.66 21.09
CA ARG A 377 4.22 -30.06 21.12
C ARG A 377 4.32 -31.40 20.41
N SER A 378 5.06 -31.43 19.30
CA SER A 378 5.39 -32.67 18.59
C SER A 378 6.30 -33.52 19.48
N ASN A 379 5.69 -34.36 20.30
CA ASN A 379 6.36 -35.46 20.99
C ASN A 379 5.98 -36.76 20.26
N SER A 380 6.81 -37.17 19.30
CA SER A 380 6.92 -38.57 18.89
C SER A 380 8.12 -38.72 17.94
N HIS A 381 9.29 -38.96 18.53
CA HIS A 381 10.22 -39.92 17.94
C HIS A 381 9.65 -41.30 18.27
N PRO A 382 9.43 -42.20 17.30
CA PRO A 382 9.40 -43.62 17.60
C PRO A 382 10.85 -44.05 17.85
N GLU A 383 11.12 -44.58 19.04
CA GLU A 383 12.30 -45.40 19.28
C GLU A 383 12.11 -46.73 18.53
N GLU A 384 13.10 -47.11 17.73
CA GLU A 384 13.33 -48.48 17.28
C GLU A 384 14.05 -49.29 18.37
#